data_AF-A0A959T7G9-F1
#
_entry.id   AF-A0A959T7G9-F1
#
_cell.length_a   1.000
_cell.length_b   1.000
_cell.length_c   1.000
_cell.angle_alpha   90.00
_cell.angle_beta   90.00
_cell.angle_gamma   90.00
#
_symmetry.space_group_name_H-M   'P 1'
#
loop_
_entity.id
_entity.type
_entity.pdbx_description
1 polymer ?
#
loop_
_entity_poly.entity_id
_entity_poly.type
_entity_poly.pdbx_seq_one_letter_code
_entity_poly.pdbx_strand_id
1 'polypeptide(L)'
;TTRVERLTREQRLTELVEELTWWQVVAMVLLDLGPSKASAIMEHELLRTKARLSSSANIRATVWGTLQTHTVLECPLVAYKGRLEPLLFNKQENSIWEVLPNLMDELAPELRGLLEQSKHADQGDAREVKRYEFVTFHQSFSYEDFVEGIKPHLGETDDIGYEVKDGVFKRICAKAEQDPENDYALFIDEINRGNVASIFGELITLLEDDKRLRRPQALTTTLPYSKKTFGVPPNLYV
;
A
#
# COMPACT_ATOMS: atom_id res chain seq x y z
N THR A 1 -10.05 22.53 7.02
CA THR A 1 -8.85 22.24 6.21
C THR A 1 -9.22 21.38 5.01
N THR A 2 -10.25 21.78 4.28
CA THR A 2 -10.62 21.15 3.00
C THR A 2 -10.47 22.20 1.92
N ARG A 3 -9.64 21.88 0.93
CA ARG A 3 -9.50 22.67 -0.28
C ARG A 3 -9.87 21.78 -1.45
N VAL A 4 -10.59 22.38 -2.39
CA VAL A 4 -10.83 21.77 -3.69
C VAL A 4 -9.54 21.95 -4.48
N GLU A 5 -8.80 20.85 -4.64
CA GLU A 5 -7.50 20.86 -5.31
C GLU A 5 -7.47 19.77 -6.38
N ARG A 6 -6.67 20.01 -7.41
CA ARG A 6 -6.37 18.96 -8.38
C ARG A 6 -5.31 18.06 -7.76
N LEU A 7 -5.71 16.84 -7.41
CA LEU A 7 -4.76 15.79 -7.04
C LEU A 7 -3.72 15.61 -8.15
N THR A 8 -2.46 15.43 -7.75
CA THR A 8 -1.39 15.10 -8.69
C THR A 8 -1.61 13.69 -9.26
N ARG A 9 -0.95 13.39 -10.38
CA ARG A 9 -0.93 12.03 -10.96
C ARG A 9 -0.53 11.00 -9.90
N GLU A 10 0.55 11.26 -9.18
CA GLU A 10 1.09 10.39 -8.14
C GLU A 10 0.05 10.11 -7.05
N GLN A 11 -0.65 11.14 -6.56
CA GLN A 11 -1.70 10.97 -5.55
C GLN A 11 -2.87 10.11 -6.06
N ARG A 12 -3.31 10.32 -7.30
CA ARG A 12 -4.40 9.51 -7.87
C ARG A 12 -4.01 8.07 -8.10
N LEU A 13 -2.77 7.83 -8.53
CA LEU A 13 -2.26 6.47 -8.66
C LEU A 13 -2.14 5.79 -7.29
N THR A 14 -1.71 6.53 -6.27
CA THR A 14 -1.67 6.03 -4.88
C THR A 14 -3.06 5.61 -4.43
N GLU A 15 -4.07 6.47 -4.54
CA GLU A 15 -5.46 6.14 -4.20
C GLU A 15 -5.98 4.93 -4.98
N LEU A 16 -5.66 4.86 -6.28
CA LEU A 16 -6.11 3.78 -7.15
C LEU A 16 -5.53 2.43 -6.73
N VAL A 17 -4.25 2.36 -6.38
CA VAL A 17 -3.58 1.09 -6.07
C VAL A 17 -3.61 0.71 -4.59
N GLU A 18 -3.98 1.64 -3.69
CA GLU A 18 -4.04 1.40 -2.23
C GLU A 18 -4.92 0.19 -1.91
N GLU A 19 -6.14 0.15 -2.47
CA GLU A 19 -7.14 -0.89 -2.23
C GLU A 19 -6.97 -2.15 -3.10
N LEU A 20 -6.05 -2.13 -4.07
CA LEU A 20 -5.86 -3.27 -4.97
C LEU A 20 -4.91 -4.31 -4.38
N THR A 21 -5.17 -5.58 -4.63
CA THR A 21 -4.24 -6.67 -4.29
C THR A 21 -3.01 -6.64 -5.21
N TRP A 22 -1.94 -7.36 -4.81
CA TRP A 22 -0.75 -7.48 -5.64
C TRP A 22 -1.04 -8.11 -7.00
N TRP A 23 -1.91 -9.13 -7.08
CA TRP A 23 -2.23 -9.77 -8.35
C TRP A 23 -3.00 -8.83 -9.28
N GLN A 24 -3.92 -8.01 -8.74
CA GLN A 24 -4.66 -7.03 -9.55
C GLN A 24 -3.72 -5.99 -10.16
N VAL A 25 -2.78 -5.45 -9.37
CA VAL A 25 -1.79 -4.49 -9.88
C VAL A 25 -0.86 -5.14 -10.91
N VAL A 26 -0.37 -6.36 -10.66
CA VAL A 26 0.46 -7.10 -11.64
C VAL A 26 -0.31 -7.39 -12.93
N ALA A 27 -1.59 -7.76 -12.85
CA ALA A 27 -2.45 -7.98 -14.00
C ALA A 27 -2.64 -6.71 -14.81
N MET A 28 -2.95 -5.57 -14.17
CA MET A 28 -3.06 -4.27 -14.84
C MET A 28 -1.76 -3.89 -15.55
N VAL A 29 -0.60 -4.12 -14.92
CA VAL A 29 0.72 -3.86 -15.51
C VAL A 29 0.96 -4.73 -16.74
N LEU A 30 0.60 -6.02 -16.68
CA LEU A 30 0.75 -6.94 -17.81
C LEU A 30 -0.26 -6.67 -18.94
N LEU A 31 -1.44 -6.14 -18.63
CA LEU A 31 -2.38 -5.64 -19.64
C LEU A 31 -1.82 -4.44 -20.39
N ASP A 32 -1.07 -3.57 -19.70
CA ASP A 32 -0.50 -2.36 -20.29
C ASP A 32 0.78 -2.62 -21.07
N LEU A 33 1.72 -3.37 -20.49
CA LEU A 33 3.01 -3.71 -21.11
C LEU A 33 2.90 -4.82 -22.16
N GLY A 34 1.88 -5.68 -22.05
CA GLY A 34 1.86 -6.97 -22.72
C GLY A 34 2.86 -7.96 -22.11
N PRO A 35 3.09 -9.13 -22.76
CA PRO A 35 3.97 -10.17 -22.27
C PRO A 35 5.38 -9.64 -21.94
N SER A 36 5.78 -9.73 -20.68
CA SER A 36 6.95 -9.03 -20.15
C SER A 36 7.73 -9.83 -19.12
N LYS A 37 9.02 -9.53 -18.95
CA LYS A 37 9.82 -10.07 -17.85
C LYS A 37 9.41 -9.45 -16.53
N ALA A 38 9.59 -10.18 -15.42
CA ALA A 38 9.34 -9.67 -14.07
C ALA A 38 10.11 -8.37 -13.75
N SER A 39 11.27 -8.14 -14.36
CA SER A 39 12.01 -6.88 -14.23
C SER A 39 11.25 -5.67 -14.79
N ALA A 40 10.65 -5.80 -15.97
CA ALA A 40 9.87 -4.73 -16.58
C ALA A 40 8.58 -4.45 -15.79
N ILE A 41 7.94 -5.50 -15.27
CA ILE A 41 6.78 -5.38 -14.37
C ILE A 41 7.13 -4.54 -13.13
N MET A 42 8.33 -4.75 -12.55
CA MET A 42 8.81 -3.99 -11.38
C MET A 42 9.12 -2.53 -11.66
N GLU A 43 9.40 -2.17 -12.90
CA GLU A 43 9.72 -0.80 -13.31
C GLU A 43 8.46 0.02 -13.64
N HIS A 44 7.31 -0.63 -13.84
CA HIS A 44 6.05 0.01 -14.18
C HIS A 44 5.55 0.95 -13.07
N GLU A 45 4.99 2.10 -13.45
CA GLU A 45 4.54 3.15 -12.54
C GLU A 45 3.57 2.62 -11.47
N LEU A 46 2.49 1.94 -11.89
CA LEU A 46 1.52 1.33 -10.99
C LEU A 46 2.15 0.40 -9.95
N LEU A 47 3.11 -0.44 -10.37
CA LEU A 47 3.74 -1.39 -9.47
C LEU A 47 4.70 -0.70 -8.50
N ARG A 48 5.44 0.32 -8.97
CA ARG A 48 6.28 1.15 -8.12
C ARG A 48 5.46 1.91 -7.09
N THR A 49 4.30 2.44 -7.46
CA THR A 49 3.36 3.08 -6.53
C THR A 49 2.85 2.08 -5.51
N LYS A 50 2.39 0.89 -5.93
CA LYS A 50 1.96 -0.16 -4.99
C LYS A 50 3.07 -0.61 -4.04
N ALA A 51 4.29 -0.72 -4.54
CA ALA A 51 5.45 -1.12 -3.76
C ALA A 51 5.79 -0.10 -2.65
N ARG A 52 5.60 1.21 -2.91
CA ARG A 52 5.81 2.26 -1.89
C ARG A 52 4.81 2.19 -0.75
N LEU A 53 3.58 1.76 -1.03
CA LEU A 53 2.51 1.61 -0.03
C LEU A 53 2.60 0.28 0.73
N SER A 54 3.30 -0.71 0.19
CA SER A 54 3.31 -2.04 0.75
C SER A 54 4.20 -2.18 1.99
N SER A 55 3.74 -2.97 2.97
CA SER A 55 4.54 -3.43 4.10
C SER A 55 5.55 -4.54 3.72
N SER A 56 5.55 -5.05 2.48
CA SER A 56 6.50 -6.08 2.06
C SER A 56 7.96 -5.61 2.14
N ALA A 57 8.81 -6.44 2.74
CA ALA A 57 10.26 -6.20 2.84
C ALA A 57 11.00 -6.58 1.53
N ASN A 58 10.41 -7.42 0.68
CA ASN A 58 11.03 -7.91 -0.54
C ASN A 58 10.04 -7.91 -1.70
N ILE A 59 9.94 -6.76 -2.37
CA ILE A 59 9.03 -6.54 -3.50
C ILE A 59 9.28 -7.54 -4.62
N ARG A 60 10.54 -7.89 -4.90
CA ARG A 60 10.87 -8.87 -5.95
C ARG A 60 10.29 -10.24 -5.63
N ALA A 61 10.44 -10.71 -4.39
CA ALA A 61 9.86 -11.97 -3.95
C ALA A 61 8.33 -11.92 -3.98
N THR A 62 7.72 -10.80 -3.59
CA THR A 62 6.27 -10.61 -3.67
C THR A 62 5.76 -10.72 -5.11
N VAL A 63 6.34 -9.96 -6.04
CA VAL A 63 5.92 -10.00 -7.46
C VAL A 63 6.11 -11.40 -8.04
N TRP A 64 7.25 -12.04 -7.77
CA TRP A 64 7.52 -13.39 -8.28
C TRP A 64 6.60 -14.45 -7.68
N GLY A 65 6.28 -14.31 -6.38
CA GLY A 65 5.28 -15.13 -5.70
C GLY A 65 3.91 -14.97 -6.35
N THR A 66 3.41 -13.73 -6.43
CA THR A 66 2.12 -13.38 -7.07
C THR A 66 1.99 -13.98 -8.47
N LEU A 67 3.01 -13.81 -9.33
CA LEU A 67 3.00 -14.35 -10.69
C LEU A 67 2.80 -15.87 -10.69
N GLN A 68 3.55 -16.62 -9.88
CA GLN A 68 3.45 -18.08 -9.82
C GLN A 68 2.17 -18.57 -9.15
N THR A 69 1.73 -17.89 -8.09
CA THR A 69 0.56 -18.28 -7.30
C THR A 69 -0.71 -18.18 -8.15
N HIS A 70 -0.82 -17.15 -8.98
CA HIS A 70 -1.98 -16.92 -9.86
C HIS A 70 -1.75 -17.39 -11.32
N THR A 71 -0.76 -18.26 -11.57
CA THR A 71 -0.57 -18.88 -12.90
C THR A 71 -1.57 -20.00 -13.13
N VAL A 72 -2.14 -20.14 -14.33
CA VAL A 72 -2.98 -21.29 -14.68
C VAL A 72 -2.32 -22.66 -14.40
N LEU A 73 -3.13 -23.65 -14.04
CA LEU A 73 -2.65 -24.97 -13.57
C LEU A 73 -1.91 -25.75 -14.67
N GLU A 74 -2.34 -25.56 -15.91
CA GLU A 74 -1.83 -26.21 -17.10
C GLU A 74 -0.49 -25.66 -17.59
N CYS A 75 -0.01 -24.53 -17.04
CA CYS A 75 1.23 -23.91 -17.47
C CYS A 75 2.44 -24.81 -17.13
N PRO A 76 3.16 -25.38 -18.12
CA PRO A 76 4.24 -26.34 -17.87
C PRO A 76 5.51 -25.67 -17.32
N LEU A 77 5.63 -24.34 -17.49
CA LEU A 77 6.82 -23.56 -17.11
C LEU A 77 6.82 -23.07 -15.66
N VAL A 78 5.78 -23.39 -14.89
CA VAL A 78 5.65 -23.01 -13.47
C VAL A 78 5.39 -24.26 -12.62
N ALA A 79 6.44 -24.76 -11.97
CA ALA A 79 6.38 -25.96 -11.14
C ALA A 79 5.82 -25.73 -9.71
N TYR A 80 5.60 -24.48 -9.32
CA TYR A 80 5.02 -24.15 -8.01
C TYR A 80 3.62 -24.78 -7.89
N LYS A 81 3.25 -25.30 -6.71
CA LYS A 81 1.98 -26.05 -6.54
C LYS A 81 0.91 -25.31 -5.73
N GLY A 82 1.30 -24.32 -4.93
CA GLY A 82 0.40 -23.52 -4.10
C GLY A 82 -0.36 -22.49 -4.93
N ARG A 83 -1.15 -22.97 -5.89
CA ARG A 83 -1.92 -22.13 -6.82
C ARG A 83 -3.16 -21.55 -6.18
N LEU A 84 -3.60 -20.43 -6.73
CA LEU A 84 -4.63 -19.64 -6.11
C LEU A 84 -5.44 -18.82 -7.09
N GLU A 85 -6.76 -18.90 -6.94
CA GLU A 85 -7.69 -18.10 -7.70
C GLU A 85 -7.52 -16.60 -7.36
N PRO A 86 -7.67 -15.70 -8.35
CA PRO A 86 -7.96 -16.03 -9.74
C PRO A 86 -6.71 -16.49 -10.51
N LEU A 87 -6.84 -17.57 -11.29
CA LEU A 87 -5.78 -18.10 -12.13
C LEU A 87 -5.82 -17.46 -13.52
N LEU A 88 -5.05 -16.40 -13.71
CA LEU A 88 -5.10 -15.57 -14.92
C LEU A 88 -3.74 -15.27 -15.54
N PHE A 89 -2.64 -15.71 -14.92
CA PHE A 89 -1.30 -15.57 -15.50
C PHE A 89 -0.87 -16.81 -16.27
N ASN A 90 0.01 -16.60 -17.23
CA ASN A 90 0.76 -17.65 -17.88
C ASN A 90 2.25 -17.28 -17.96
N LYS A 91 3.10 -18.29 -18.09
CA LYS A 91 4.54 -18.10 -18.29
C LYS A 91 4.93 -18.72 -19.62
N GLN A 92 5.62 -17.93 -20.43
CA GLN A 92 6.21 -18.35 -21.69
C GLN A 92 7.72 -18.63 -21.52
N GLU A 93 8.36 -19.06 -22.61
CA GLU A 93 9.81 -19.21 -22.67
C GLU A 93 10.54 -17.91 -22.30
N ASN A 94 11.84 -18.01 -21.98
CA ASN A 94 12.67 -16.87 -21.61
C ASN A 94 12.16 -16.06 -20.40
N SER A 95 11.33 -16.68 -19.54
CA SER A 95 10.74 -16.08 -18.34
C SER A 95 9.89 -14.83 -18.63
N ILE A 96 9.18 -14.85 -19.75
CA ILE A 96 8.16 -13.87 -20.09
C ILE A 96 6.85 -14.28 -19.40
N TRP A 97 6.20 -13.32 -18.77
CA TRP A 97 4.92 -13.48 -18.10
C TRP A 97 3.85 -12.71 -18.83
N GLU A 98 2.65 -13.27 -18.87
CA GLU A 98 1.49 -12.63 -19.49
C GLU A 98 0.25 -12.81 -18.62
N VAL A 99 -0.73 -11.94 -18.82
CA VAL A 99 -2.10 -12.12 -18.36
C VAL A 99 -2.92 -12.65 -19.53
N LEU A 100 -3.73 -13.68 -19.28
CA LEU A 100 -4.59 -14.29 -20.27
C LEU A 100 -5.86 -13.43 -20.43
N PRO A 101 -6.08 -12.75 -21.57
CA PRO A 101 -7.14 -11.75 -21.68
C PRO A 101 -8.55 -12.29 -21.42
N ASN A 102 -8.86 -13.49 -21.92
CA ASN A 102 -10.18 -14.10 -21.73
C ASN A 102 -10.48 -14.37 -20.25
N LEU A 103 -9.51 -14.92 -19.51
CA LEU A 103 -9.68 -15.20 -18.08
C LEU A 103 -9.72 -13.91 -17.27
N MET A 104 -8.95 -12.89 -17.66
CA MET A 104 -9.02 -11.57 -17.05
C MET A 104 -10.42 -10.96 -17.24
N ASP A 105 -10.93 -10.95 -18.47
CA ASP A 105 -12.26 -10.41 -18.80
C ASP A 105 -13.41 -11.15 -18.10
N GLU A 106 -13.23 -12.44 -17.81
CA GLU A 106 -14.19 -13.24 -17.04
C GLU A 106 -14.08 -13.02 -15.53
N LEU A 107 -12.87 -13.04 -14.97
CA LEU A 107 -12.65 -13.11 -13.52
C LEU A 107 -12.49 -11.73 -12.86
N ALA A 108 -12.07 -10.71 -13.60
CA ALA A 108 -11.75 -9.38 -13.06
C ALA A 108 -12.03 -8.23 -14.06
N PRO A 109 -13.20 -8.17 -14.72
CA PRO A 109 -13.50 -7.24 -15.82
C PRO A 109 -13.27 -5.77 -15.47
N GLU A 110 -13.39 -5.40 -14.20
CA GLU A 110 -13.17 -4.05 -13.68
C GLU A 110 -11.73 -3.54 -13.88
N LEU A 111 -10.74 -4.43 -13.99
CA LEU A 111 -9.32 -4.06 -14.09
C LEU A 111 -9.01 -3.25 -15.35
N ARG A 112 -9.75 -3.46 -16.46
CA ARG A 112 -9.60 -2.63 -17.66
C ARG A 112 -10.02 -1.19 -17.39
N GLY A 113 -11.16 -1.01 -16.73
CA GLY A 113 -11.66 0.32 -16.36
C GLY A 113 -10.68 1.04 -15.43
N LEU A 114 -10.12 0.33 -14.45
CA LEU A 114 -9.11 0.87 -13.55
C LEU A 114 -7.79 1.20 -14.27
N LEU A 115 -7.36 0.37 -15.22
CA LEU A 115 -6.18 0.65 -16.04
C LEU A 115 -6.39 1.92 -16.87
N GLU A 116 -7.53 2.07 -17.54
CA GLU A 116 -7.83 3.29 -18.29
C GLU A 116 -7.91 4.51 -17.37
N GLN A 117 -8.49 4.40 -16.17
CA GLN A 117 -8.46 5.48 -15.17
C GLN A 117 -7.02 5.87 -14.80
N SER A 118 -6.12 4.90 -14.66
CA SER A 118 -4.71 5.18 -14.33
C SER A 118 -3.96 5.90 -15.45
N LYS A 119 -4.29 5.63 -16.72
CA LYS A 119 -3.72 6.35 -17.87
C LYS A 119 -4.16 7.81 -17.89
N HIS A 120 -5.41 8.06 -17.52
CA HIS A 120 -6.00 9.40 -17.44
C HIS A 120 -5.82 10.08 -16.06
N ALA A 121 -4.91 9.58 -15.22
CA ALA A 121 -4.64 10.15 -13.91
C ALA A 121 -4.21 11.63 -13.96
N ASP A 122 -3.80 12.18 -15.10
CA ASP A 122 -3.51 13.62 -15.24
C ASP A 122 -4.74 14.50 -15.51
N GLN A 123 -5.89 13.94 -15.89
CA GLN A 123 -7.00 14.68 -16.53
C GLN A 123 -8.28 14.83 -15.68
N GLY A 124 -8.39 14.14 -14.55
CA GLY A 124 -9.54 14.25 -13.64
C GLY A 124 -9.77 15.63 -13.01
N ASP A 125 -11.02 15.83 -12.56
CA ASP A 125 -11.49 17.07 -11.95
C ASP A 125 -10.82 17.39 -10.60
N ALA A 126 -10.90 18.66 -10.21
CA ALA A 126 -10.53 19.08 -8.86
C ALA A 126 -11.51 18.44 -7.87
N ARG A 127 -10.98 17.77 -6.85
CA ARG A 127 -11.77 17.09 -5.81
C ARG A 127 -11.43 17.69 -4.46
N GLU A 128 -12.35 17.52 -3.52
CA GLU A 128 -12.10 17.89 -2.13
C GLU A 128 -11.09 16.91 -1.52
N VAL A 129 -9.88 17.39 -1.24
CA VAL A 129 -8.82 16.58 -0.63
C VAL A 129 -8.86 16.78 0.88
N LYS A 130 -9.05 15.68 1.62
CA LYS A 130 -8.99 15.68 3.09
C LYS A 130 -7.57 15.36 3.53
N ARG A 131 -6.84 16.38 3.98
CA ARG A 131 -5.50 16.24 4.60
C ARG A 131 -5.58 16.15 6.11
N TYR A 132 -6.59 15.46 6.62
CA TYR A 132 -6.72 15.26 8.05
C TYR A 132 -7.42 13.94 8.36
N GLU A 133 -7.14 13.42 9.55
CA GLU A 133 -7.82 12.26 10.11
C GLU A 133 -8.34 12.65 11.51
N PHE A 134 -9.48 12.08 11.91
CA PHE A 134 -10.02 12.20 13.26
C PHE A 134 -9.98 10.83 13.93
N VAL A 135 -9.48 10.78 15.16
CA VAL A 135 -9.51 9.59 16.00
C VAL A 135 -9.95 9.97 17.40
N THR A 136 -10.72 9.09 18.05
CA THR A 136 -11.14 9.26 19.44
C THR A 136 -10.49 8.17 20.28
N PHE A 137 -9.73 8.55 21.30
CA PHE A 137 -9.15 7.58 22.22
C PHE A 137 -10.19 7.05 23.21
N HIS A 138 -10.10 5.76 23.50
CA HIS A 138 -10.90 5.08 24.51
C HIS A 138 -10.03 4.09 25.28
N GLN A 139 -10.53 3.55 26.39
CA GLN A 139 -9.73 2.69 27.29
C GLN A 139 -9.16 1.44 26.62
N SER A 140 -9.84 0.92 25.59
CA SER A 140 -9.38 -0.22 24.79
C SER A 140 -8.58 0.17 23.54
N PHE A 141 -8.35 1.46 23.28
CA PHE A 141 -7.61 1.92 22.10
C PHE A 141 -6.13 1.65 22.32
N SER A 142 -5.47 1.03 21.35
CA SER A 142 -4.15 0.44 21.54
C SER A 142 -3.13 0.92 20.50
N TYR A 143 -1.87 0.55 20.72
CA TYR A 143 -0.80 0.72 19.73
C TYR A 143 -1.15 0.10 18.37
N GLU A 144 -1.86 -1.04 18.38
CA GLU A 144 -2.23 -1.78 17.16
C GLU A 144 -3.23 -1.03 16.29
N ASP A 145 -4.08 -0.20 16.91
CA ASP A 145 -5.03 0.66 16.21
C ASP A 145 -4.37 1.95 15.70
N PHE A 146 -3.38 2.44 16.45
CA PHE A 146 -2.75 3.74 16.22
C PHE A 146 -1.59 3.68 15.24
N VAL A 147 -0.66 2.74 15.42
CA VAL A 147 0.62 2.69 14.70
C VAL A 147 0.66 1.53 13.71
N GLU A 148 0.67 0.29 14.20
CA GLU A 148 0.56 -0.92 13.38
C GLU A 148 0.16 -2.10 14.25
N GLY A 149 -0.65 -3.01 13.70
CA GLY A 149 -1.14 -4.19 14.39
C GLY A 149 -1.15 -5.41 13.49
N ILE A 150 -1.06 -6.60 14.09
CA ILE A 150 -1.18 -7.86 13.36
C ILE A 150 -2.67 -8.20 13.27
N LYS A 151 -3.19 -8.34 12.05
CA LYS A 151 -4.54 -8.84 11.81
C LYS A 151 -4.48 -10.22 11.15
N PRO A 152 -5.37 -11.15 11.56
CA PRO A 152 -5.54 -12.38 10.82
C PRO A 152 -6.10 -12.02 9.44
N HIS A 153 -5.48 -12.56 8.39
CA HIS A 153 -6.13 -12.67 7.10
C HIS A 153 -6.44 -14.14 6.88
N LEU A 154 -7.62 -14.41 6.32
CA LEU A 154 -7.88 -15.74 5.81
C LEU A 154 -6.89 -15.94 4.68
N GLY A 155 -5.94 -16.84 4.93
CA GLY A 155 -5.16 -17.41 3.86
C GLY A 155 -6.12 -18.07 2.90
N GLU A 156 -5.67 -18.12 1.67
CA GLU A 156 -6.44 -18.60 0.54
C GLU A 156 -6.39 -20.15 0.45
N THR A 157 -5.47 -20.77 1.19
CA THR A 157 -5.60 -22.12 1.78
C THR A 157 -6.12 -21.97 3.20
N ASP A 158 -6.86 -22.94 3.74
CA ASP A 158 -7.53 -22.97 5.07
C ASP A 158 -6.63 -22.72 6.32
N ASP A 159 -5.44 -22.16 6.12
CA ASP A 159 -4.49 -21.67 7.11
C ASP A 159 -4.74 -20.18 7.42
N ILE A 160 -4.75 -19.85 8.72
CA ILE A 160 -4.82 -18.46 9.18
C ILE A 160 -3.47 -17.78 8.94
N GLY A 161 -3.43 -16.85 7.99
CA GLY A 161 -2.28 -15.98 7.77
C GLY A 161 -2.34 -14.74 8.67
N TYR A 162 -1.18 -14.12 8.90
CA TYR A 162 -1.09 -12.88 9.67
C TYR A 162 -0.51 -11.78 8.80
N GLU A 163 -1.20 -10.65 8.71
CA GLU A 163 -0.74 -9.45 8.02
C GLU A 163 -0.55 -8.30 9.00
N VAL A 164 0.51 -7.52 8.83
CA VAL A 164 0.69 -6.26 9.58
C VAL A 164 -0.10 -5.18 8.86
N LYS A 165 -1.09 -4.60 9.56
CA LYS A 165 -1.85 -3.44 9.08
C LYS A 165 -1.38 -2.17 9.74
N ASP A 166 -1.31 -1.11 8.93
CA ASP A 166 -0.95 0.22 9.39
C ASP A 166 -2.12 0.88 10.12
N GLY A 167 -1.83 1.41 11.31
CA GLY A 167 -2.76 2.19 12.13
C GLY A 167 -2.94 3.62 11.63
N VAL A 168 -3.87 4.37 12.22
CA VAL A 168 -4.25 5.71 11.73
C VAL A 168 -3.08 6.70 11.69
N PHE A 169 -2.19 6.68 12.67
CA PHE A 169 -1.03 7.56 12.74
C PHE A 169 -0.02 7.25 11.65
N LYS A 170 0.29 5.97 11.44
CA LYS A 170 1.23 5.54 10.40
C LYS A 170 0.71 5.86 9.00
N ARG A 171 -0.59 5.64 8.75
CA ARG A 171 -1.21 5.99 7.45
C ARG A 171 -1.14 7.49 7.16
N ILE A 172 -1.50 8.36 8.11
CA ILE A 172 -1.45 9.81 7.88
C ILE A 172 0.00 10.33 7.75
N CYS A 173 0.96 9.73 8.47
CA CYS A 173 2.39 10.01 8.25
C CYS A 173 2.81 9.68 6.81
N ALA A 174 2.44 8.51 6.30
CA ALA A 174 2.76 8.12 4.92
C ALA A 174 2.14 9.08 3.89
N LYS A 175 0.88 9.51 4.09
CA LYS A 175 0.22 10.51 3.23
C LYS A 175 0.97 11.85 3.25
N ALA A 176 1.34 12.34 4.43
CA ALA A 176 2.07 13.59 4.59
C ALA A 176 3.48 13.54 3.99
N GLU A 177 4.20 12.43 4.15
CA GLU A 177 5.54 12.28 3.59
C GLU A 177 5.56 12.29 2.04
N GLN A 178 4.49 11.75 1.43
CA GLN A 178 4.29 11.70 -0.03
C GLN A 178 3.78 13.03 -0.62
N ASP A 179 3.24 13.93 0.21
CA ASP A 179 2.76 15.25 -0.20
C ASP A 179 3.43 16.36 0.63
N PRO A 180 4.75 16.58 0.48
CA PRO A 180 5.53 17.47 1.34
C PRO A 180 5.20 18.96 1.19
N GLU A 181 4.49 19.34 0.12
CA GLU A 181 4.10 20.73 -0.15
C GLU A 181 2.83 21.14 0.60
N ASN A 182 2.19 20.22 1.31
CA ASN A 182 0.94 20.46 1.99
C ASN A 182 0.95 19.98 3.44
N ASP A 183 0.25 20.70 4.30
CA ASP A 183 0.10 20.37 5.71
C ASP A 183 -1.00 19.32 5.94
N TYR A 184 -0.74 18.39 6.84
CA TYR A 184 -1.65 17.35 7.30
C TYR A 184 -1.94 17.50 8.79
N ALA A 185 -3.13 17.12 9.24
CA ALA A 185 -3.52 17.19 10.65
C ALA A 185 -4.15 15.89 11.16
N LEU A 186 -3.71 15.38 12.31
CA LEU A 186 -4.36 14.31 13.03
C LEU A 186 -5.04 14.88 14.27
N PHE A 187 -6.37 14.86 14.30
CA PHE A 187 -7.13 15.29 15.47
C PHE A 187 -7.38 14.10 16.40
N ILE A 188 -6.84 14.17 17.61
CA ILE A 188 -7.04 13.14 18.65
C ILE A 188 -8.02 13.68 19.70
N ASP A 189 -9.26 13.22 19.62
CA ASP A 189 -10.27 13.49 20.62
C ASP A 189 -10.13 12.56 21.83
N GLU A 190 -10.56 13.02 23.00
CA GLU A 190 -10.51 12.27 24.26
C GLU A 190 -9.13 11.66 24.57
N ILE A 191 -8.04 12.37 24.22
CA ILE A 191 -6.65 11.90 24.37
C ILE A 191 -6.34 11.38 25.79
N ASN A 192 -7.00 11.94 26.80
CA ASN A 192 -6.84 11.57 28.21
C ASN A 192 -7.59 10.29 28.63
N ARG A 193 -8.44 9.69 27.76
CA ARG A 193 -9.17 8.45 28.04
C ARG A 193 -8.43 7.18 27.65
N GLY A 194 -7.36 7.30 26.86
CA GLY A 194 -6.46 6.21 26.51
C GLY A 194 -5.17 6.27 27.32
N ASN A 195 -4.44 5.17 27.40
CA ASN A 195 -3.07 5.19 27.91
C ASN A 195 -2.14 5.74 26.81
N VAL A 196 -1.94 7.06 26.79
CA VAL A 196 -1.14 7.76 25.77
C VAL A 196 0.26 7.14 25.62
N ALA A 197 0.92 6.81 26.73
CA ALA A 197 2.24 6.18 26.69
C ALA A 197 2.23 4.84 25.97
N SER A 198 1.23 4.00 26.24
CA SER A 198 1.08 2.70 25.57
C SER A 198 0.60 2.80 24.13
N ILE A 199 -0.22 3.80 23.79
CA ILE A 199 -0.75 3.99 22.43
C ILE A 199 0.33 4.52 21.48
N PHE A 200 1.11 5.51 21.92
CA PHE A 200 2.19 6.08 21.11
C PHE A 200 3.48 5.24 21.14
N GLY A 201 3.69 4.43 22.19
CA GLY A 201 4.86 3.58 22.31
C GLY A 201 6.17 4.36 22.20
N GLU A 202 7.04 3.94 21.28
CA GLU A 202 8.33 4.55 20.99
C GLU A 202 8.25 5.89 20.21
N LEU A 203 7.06 6.30 19.78
CA LEU A 203 6.89 7.44 18.87
C LEU A 203 6.80 8.79 19.56
N ILE A 204 6.65 8.83 20.88
CA ILE A 204 6.50 10.09 21.63
C ILE A 204 7.66 11.04 21.34
N THR A 205 8.88 10.53 21.34
CA THR A 205 10.09 11.31 21.04
C THR A 205 10.09 11.84 19.60
N LEU A 206 9.48 11.12 18.65
CA LEU A 206 9.45 11.51 17.25
C LEU A 206 8.45 12.65 16.96
N LEU A 207 7.57 12.98 17.91
CA LEU A 207 6.61 14.09 17.77
C LEU A 207 7.26 15.47 17.93
N GLU A 208 8.41 15.54 18.61
CA GLU A 208 9.21 16.77 18.78
C GLU A 208 9.68 17.32 17.43
N ASP A 209 9.57 18.65 17.22
CA ASP A 209 9.79 19.27 15.89
C ASP A 209 11.22 19.03 15.35
N ASP A 210 12.25 19.04 16.18
CA ASP A 210 13.64 18.81 15.73
C ASP A 210 13.96 17.34 15.42
N LYS A 211 13.13 16.40 15.94
CA LYS A 211 13.28 14.94 15.77
C LYS A 211 12.55 14.39 14.56
N ARG A 212 11.71 15.20 13.91
CA ARG A 212 10.98 14.81 12.70
C ARG A 212 11.91 14.62 11.51
N LEU A 213 11.43 13.90 10.50
CA LEU A 213 12.17 13.67 9.26
C LEU A 213 12.57 15.00 8.62
N ARG A 214 13.74 15.01 7.97
CA ARG A 214 14.30 16.19 7.26
C ARG A 214 14.61 17.39 8.17
N ARG A 215 14.63 17.21 9.49
CA ARG A 215 15.04 18.20 10.48
C ARG A 215 16.47 17.95 10.98
N PRO A 216 17.15 18.94 11.59
CA PRO A 216 18.56 18.83 11.96
C PRO A 216 18.89 17.69 12.92
N GLN A 217 17.95 17.27 13.77
CA GLN A 217 18.13 16.19 14.75
C GLN A 217 17.17 15.03 14.48
N ALA A 218 16.84 14.80 13.20
CA ALA A 218 15.89 13.77 12.79
C ALA A 218 16.21 12.41 13.42
N LEU A 219 15.20 11.80 14.03
CA LEU A 219 15.24 10.47 14.60
C LEU A 219 14.30 9.54 13.83
N THR A 220 14.67 8.27 13.82
CA THR A 220 13.84 7.19 13.30
C THR A 220 13.86 6.03 14.29
N THR A 221 12.79 5.26 14.33
CA THR A 221 12.71 4.03 15.10
C THR A 221 12.46 2.83 14.19
N THR A 222 12.68 1.62 14.71
CA THR A 222 12.31 0.37 14.02
C THR A 222 11.03 -0.17 14.64
N LEU A 223 9.96 -0.24 13.85
CA LEU A 223 8.65 -0.67 14.34
C LEU A 223 8.64 -2.16 14.73
N PRO A 224 7.91 -2.54 15.79
CA PRO A 224 7.99 -3.87 16.39
C PRO A 224 7.39 -4.98 15.52
N TYR A 225 6.32 -4.74 14.75
CA TYR A 225 5.67 -5.77 13.97
C TYR A 225 6.24 -5.85 12.56
N SER A 226 6.29 -4.73 11.83
CA SER A 226 6.78 -4.70 10.45
C SER A 226 8.30 -4.75 10.31
N LYS A 227 9.04 -4.45 11.40
CA LYS A 227 10.51 -4.28 11.41
C LYS A 227 11.01 -3.20 10.46
N LYS A 228 10.11 -2.30 10.00
CA LYS A 228 10.48 -1.18 9.13
C LYS A 228 10.97 0.00 9.94
N THR A 229 11.88 0.77 9.35
CA THR A 229 12.26 2.09 9.85
C THR A 229 11.10 3.06 9.66
N PHE A 230 10.81 3.84 10.69
CA PHE A 230 9.72 4.82 10.70
C PHE A 230 10.19 6.14 11.30
N GLY A 231 9.68 7.24 10.75
CA GLY A 231 9.87 8.60 11.25
C GLY A 231 8.64 9.45 10.97
N VAL A 232 8.47 10.53 11.73
CA VAL A 232 7.32 11.43 11.60
C VAL A 232 7.68 12.57 10.64
N PRO A 233 6.89 12.84 9.59
CA PRO A 233 7.19 13.90 8.63
C PRO A 233 6.94 15.30 9.24
N PRO A 234 7.65 16.34 8.79
CA PRO A 234 7.58 17.67 9.39
C PRO A 234 6.25 18.38 9.12
N ASN A 235 5.55 18.01 8.06
CA ASN A 235 4.26 18.58 7.63
C ASN A 235 3.03 17.87 8.24
N LEU A 236 3.20 17.01 9.25
CA LEU A 236 2.08 16.44 10.02
C LEU A 236 1.91 17.15 11.37
N TYR A 237 0.74 17.69 11.64
CA TYR A 237 0.35 18.27 12.92
C TYR A 237 -0.54 17.28 13.69
N VAL A 238 -0.34 17.17 15.01
CA VAL A 238 -1.10 16.28 15.91
C VAL A 238 -1.63 17.11 17.07
#